data_AF-A0A7K2X941-F1
#
_entry.id   AF-A0A7K2X941-F1
#
_cell.length_a   1.000
_cell.length_b   1.000
_cell.length_c   1.000
_cell.angle_alpha   90.00
_cell.angle_beta   90.00
_cell.angle_gamma   90.00
#
_symmetry.space_group_name_H-M   'P 1'
#
loop_
_entity.id
_entity.type
_entity.pdbx_description
1 polymer ?
#
loop_
_entity_poly.entity_id
_entity_poly.type
_entity_poly.pdbx_seq_one_letter_code
_entity_poly.pdbx_strand_id
1 'polypeptide(L)'
;MAFRAPLTHHHADDTLCPADHKHTSSGKPLHAGCPGRSYTKAVCSCGGWEMKDRGKGYFNECRRRHLADHDEGPKVLRDLLRLDVP
;
A
#
# COMPACT_ATOMS: atom_id res chain seq x y z
N MET A 1 -2.46 18.58 1.05
CA MET A 1 -2.49 17.55 -0.02
C MET A 1 -2.67 16.20 0.67
N ALA A 2 -3.62 15.37 0.24
CA ALA A 2 -3.75 14.02 0.80
C ALA A 2 -2.68 13.11 0.19
N PHE A 3 -1.87 12.48 1.03
CA PHE A 3 -0.90 11.48 0.57
C PHE A 3 -1.63 10.20 0.18
N ARG A 4 -1.25 9.63 -0.96
CA ARG A 4 -1.86 8.40 -1.49
C ARG A 4 -0.80 7.36 -1.78
N ALA A 5 -1.07 6.14 -1.36
CA ALA A 5 -0.30 4.96 -1.73
C ALA A 5 -1.21 4.01 -2.50
N PRO A 6 -1.43 4.21 -3.82
CA PRO A 6 -2.25 3.32 -4.62
C PRO A 6 -1.65 1.91 -4.64
N LEU A 7 -2.53 0.92 -4.57
CA LEU A 7 -2.16 -0.48 -4.52
C LEU A 7 -2.21 -1.04 -5.94
N THR A 8 -1.09 -1.65 -6.37
CA THR A 8 -0.97 -2.31 -7.67
C THR A 8 -0.65 -3.78 -7.48
N HIS A 9 -1.24 -4.63 -8.30
CA HIS A 9 -1.00 -6.08 -8.30
C HIS A 9 -0.11 -6.44 -9.48
N HIS A 10 0.80 -7.37 -9.28
CA HIS A 10 1.79 -7.73 -10.29
C HIS A 10 1.88 -9.24 -10.45
N HIS A 11 2.13 -9.66 -11.69
CA HIS A 11 2.41 -11.03 -12.08
C HIS A 11 3.85 -11.42 -11.79
N ALA A 12 4.23 -12.66 -12.09
CA ALA A 12 5.58 -13.17 -11.83
C ALA A 12 6.65 -12.55 -12.74
N ASP A 13 6.25 -12.10 -13.93
CA ASP A 13 7.06 -11.39 -14.93
C ASP A 13 7.09 -9.87 -14.69
N ASP A 14 6.71 -9.42 -13.49
CA ASP A 14 6.56 -8.02 -13.09
C ASP A 14 5.55 -7.21 -13.95
N THR A 15 4.73 -7.86 -14.76
CA THR A 15 3.65 -7.19 -15.49
C THR A 15 2.51 -6.81 -14.56
N LEU A 16 1.90 -5.65 -14.81
CA LEU A 16 0.82 -5.15 -13.98
C LEU A 16 -0.47 -5.92 -14.24
N CYS A 17 -1.04 -6.50 -13.19
CA CYS A 17 -2.33 -7.14 -13.27
C CYS A 17 -3.44 -6.08 -13.33
N PRO A 18 -4.34 -6.13 -14.33
CA PRO A 18 -5.48 -5.22 -14.43
C PRO A 18 -6.29 -5.14 -13.14
N ALA A 19 -6.75 -3.93 -12.78
CA ALA A 19 -7.52 -3.72 -11.55
C ALA A 19 -8.87 -4.48 -11.52
N ASP A 20 -9.41 -4.80 -12.70
CA ASP A 20 -10.63 -5.60 -12.85
C ASP A 20 -10.40 -7.08 -12.50
N HIS A 21 -9.17 -7.57 -12.63
CA HIS A 21 -8.84 -8.94 -12.29
C HIS A 21 -8.88 -9.13 -10.77
N LYS A 22 -9.93 -9.81 -10.31
CA LYS A 22 -10.06 -10.22 -8.91
C LYS A 22 -9.18 -11.44 -8.65
N HIS A 23 -8.62 -11.47 -7.44
CA HIS A 23 -7.81 -12.57 -6.95
C HIS A 23 -8.29 -13.00 -5.57
N THR A 24 -8.07 -14.26 -5.23
CA THR A 24 -8.20 -14.72 -3.85
C THR A 24 -7.18 -14.04 -2.94
N SER A 25 -7.36 -14.20 -1.64
CA SER A 25 -6.38 -13.78 -0.62
C SER A 25 -4.98 -14.35 -0.92
N SER A 26 -4.91 -15.61 -1.37
CA SER A 26 -3.68 -16.30 -1.79
C SER A 26 -3.12 -15.89 -3.15
N GLY A 27 -3.78 -14.97 -3.88
CA GLY A 27 -3.31 -14.48 -5.17
C GLY A 27 -3.76 -15.30 -6.38
N LYS A 28 -4.57 -16.35 -6.17
CA LYS A 28 -5.14 -17.11 -7.28
C LYS A 28 -6.10 -16.24 -8.09
N PRO A 29 -6.02 -16.28 -9.43
CA PRO A 29 -6.89 -15.51 -10.31
C PRO A 29 -8.33 -16.03 -10.22
N LEU A 30 -9.30 -15.12 -10.30
CA LEU A 30 -10.73 -15.46 -10.46
C LEU A 30 -11.22 -15.25 -11.90
N HIS A 31 -10.31 -14.92 -12.82
CA HIS A 31 -10.59 -14.68 -14.24
C HIS A 31 -9.74 -15.61 -15.11
N ALA A 32 -10.33 -16.15 -16.18
CA ALA A 32 -9.61 -16.96 -17.15
C ALA A 32 -8.54 -16.12 -17.88
N GLY A 33 -7.35 -16.68 -18.11
CA GLY A 33 -6.25 -15.97 -18.80
C GLY A 33 -5.41 -15.04 -17.91
N CYS A 34 -5.70 -14.93 -16.62
CA CYS A 34 -4.84 -14.26 -15.65
C CYS A 34 -3.92 -15.30 -14.98
N PRO A 35 -2.58 -15.14 -14.97
CA PRO A 35 -1.67 -16.08 -14.30
C PRO A 35 -1.73 -15.98 -12.77
N GLY A 36 -2.46 -14.99 -12.24
CA GLY A 36 -2.56 -14.72 -10.82
C GLY A 36 -1.54 -13.70 -10.32
N ARG A 37 -1.74 -13.24 -9.10
CA ARG A 37 -0.90 -12.23 -8.47
C ARG A 37 0.29 -12.88 -7.79
N SER A 38 1.50 -12.50 -8.19
CA SER A 38 2.73 -12.89 -7.50
C SER A 38 2.98 -12.01 -6.27
N TYR A 39 2.83 -10.69 -6.43
CA TYR A 39 3.00 -9.72 -5.35
C TYR A 39 2.12 -8.47 -5.51
N THR A 40 2.07 -7.68 -4.45
CA THR A 40 1.43 -6.36 -4.42
C THR A 40 2.49 -5.30 -4.17
N LYS A 41 2.36 -4.16 -4.85
CA LYS A 41 3.25 -3.01 -4.69
C LYS A 41 2.44 -1.76 -4.43
N ALA A 42 2.92 -0.90 -3.53
CA ALA A 42 2.42 0.46 -3.37
C ALA A 42 3.59 1.42 -3.27
N VAL A 43 3.41 2.59 -3.88
CA VAL A 43 4.34 3.71 -3.83
C VAL A 43 3.55 4.89 -3.32
N CYS A 44 4.03 5.53 -2.26
CA CYS A 44 3.37 6.71 -1.72
C CYS A 44 3.72 7.95 -2.55
N SER A 45 2.75 8.84 -2.74
CA SER A 45 2.95 10.13 -3.39
C SER A 45 3.90 11.07 -2.62
N CYS A 46 4.32 10.71 -1.40
CA CYS A 46 5.39 11.43 -0.69
C CYS A 46 6.78 11.15 -1.28
N GLY A 47 6.94 10.13 -2.13
CA GLY A 47 8.22 9.74 -2.74
C GLY A 47 9.20 9.03 -1.80
N GLY A 48 9.00 9.08 -0.48
CA GLY A 48 9.87 8.45 0.52
C GLY A 48 9.46 7.04 0.95
N TRP A 49 8.41 6.47 0.38
CA TRP A 49 7.89 5.17 0.79
C TRP A 49 7.45 4.32 -0.40
N GLU A 50 8.02 3.12 -0.47
CA GLU A 50 7.64 2.05 -1.37
C GLU A 50 7.60 0.74 -0.58
N MET A 51 6.63 -0.11 -0.88
CA MET A 51 6.56 -1.46 -0.33
C MET A 51 6.11 -2.45 -1.40
N LYS A 52 6.74 -3.64 -1.40
CA LYS A 52 6.40 -4.81 -2.23
C LYS A 52 6.30 -6.03 -1.33
N ASP A 53 5.17 -6.75 -1.40
CA ASP A 53 4.96 -7.95 -0.59
C ASP A 53 3.97 -8.93 -1.27
N ARG A 54 4.12 -10.23 -1.02
CA ARG A 54 3.23 -11.29 -1.54
C ARG A 54 1.94 -11.41 -0.73
N GLY A 55 2.04 -11.20 0.58
CA GLY A 55 0.97 -11.26 1.56
C GLY A 55 0.16 -9.96 1.63
N LYS A 56 -1.16 -10.10 1.55
CA LYS A 56 -2.09 -8.95 1.61
C LYS A 56 -2.20 -8.35 3.03
N GLY A 57 -2.05 -9.17 4.07
CA GLY A 57 -2.26 -8.74 5.47
C GLY A 57 -1.24 -7.70 5.93
N TYR A 58 0.01 -8.14 6.05
CA TYR A 58 1.14 -7.29 6.47
C TYR A 58 1.29 -6.05 5.58
N PHE A 59 1.20 -6.23 4.25
CA PHE A 59 1.22 -5.12 3.30
C PHE A 59 0.18 -4.02 3.60
N ASN A 60 -1.08 -4.41 3.86
CA ASN A 60 -2.12 -3.43 4.15
C ASN A 60 -1.96 -2.77 5.51
N GLU A 61 -1.45 -3.50 6.51
CA GLU A 61 -1.12 -2.91 7.81
C GLU A 61 -0.05 -1.83 7.66
N CYS A 62 1.09 -2.14 7.04
CA CYS A 62 2.18 -1.20 6.83
C CYS A 62 1.74 0.00 5.99
N ARG A 63 0.98 -0.24 4.92
CA ARG A 63 0.40 0.83 4.10
C ARG A 63 -0.52 1.74 4.92
N ARG A 64 -1.38 1.18 5.78
CA ARG A 64 -2.30 1.96 6.62
C ARG A 64 -1.53 2.78 7.64
N ARG A 65 -0.53 2.19 8.32
CA ARG A 65 0.33 2.89 9.28
C ARG A 65 1.05 4.07 8.62
N HIS A 66 1.66 3.84 7.46
CA HIS A 66 2.33 4.90 6.71
C HIS A 66 1.38 6.05 6.32
N LEU A 67 0.15 5.74 5.90
CA LEU A 67 -0.83 6.79 5.58
C LEU A 67 -1.26 7.56 6.84
N ALA A 68 -1.45 6.87 7.98
CA ALA A 68 -1.76 7.53 9.25
C ALA A 68 -0.63 8.46 9.73
N ASP A 69 0.64 8.09 9.50
CA ASP A 69 1.78 8.95 9.81
C ASP A 69 1.72 10.30 9.07
N HIS A 70 1.07 10.36 7.90
CA HIS A 70 0.85 11.62 7.17
C HIS A 70 -0.29 12.46 7.77
N ASP A 71 -1.34 11.83 8.30
CA ASP A 71 -2.46 12.50 8.95
C ASP A 71 -2.07 13.06 10.32
N GLU A 72 -1.16 12.38 11.05
CA GLU A 72 -0.63 12.89 12.31
C GLU A 72 0.28 14.11 12.08
N GLY A 73 0.85 14.29 10.89
CA GLY A 73 1.81 15.34 10.60
C GLY A 73 3.17 15.10 11.27
N PRO A 74 4.18 15.96 11.04
CA PRO A 74 5.51 15.72 11.58
C PRO A 74 5.49 15.75 13.11
N LYS A 75 5.83 14.63 13.76
CA LYS A 75 5.88 14.53 15.24
C LYS A 75 6.62 15.70 15.88
N VAL A 76 7.74 16.12 15.28
CA VAL A 76 8.52 17.29 15.71
C VAL A 76 7.69 18.56 15.81
N LEU A 77 6.78 18.83 14.85
CA LEU A 77 5.92 20.00 14.90
C LEU A 77 4.81 19.86 15.95
N ARG A 78 4.24 18.65 16.12
CA ARG A 78 3.23 18.42 17.17
C ARG A 78 3.81 18.59 18.57
N ASP A 79 4.99 18.03 18.81
CA ASP A 79 5.72 18.12 20.08
C ASP A 79 6.08 19.56 20.41
N LEU A 80 6.59 20.32 19.44
CA LEU A 80 6.90 21.75 19.60
C LEU A 80 5.66 22.59 19.90
N LEU A 81 4.53 22.26 19.28
CA LEU A 81 3.27 22.99 19.45
C LEU A 81 2.45 22.48 20.65
N ARG A 82 2.92 21.45 21.37
CA ARG A 82 2.23 20.82 22.51
C ARG A 82 0.80 20.39 22.18
N LEU A 83 0.54 19.98 20.94
CA LEU A 83 -0.82 19.62 20.50
C LEU A 83 -1.34 18.31 21.11
N ASP A 84 -0.46 17.54 21.74
CA ASP A 84 -0.78 16.28 22.42
C ASP A 84 -0.79 16.43 23.96
N VAL A 85 -0.78 17.66 24.49
CA VAL A 85 -0.98 17.95 25.92
C VAL A 85 -2.50 18.07 26.20
N PRO A 86 -3.04 17.34 27.19
CA PRO A 86 -4.48 17.39 27.55
C PRO A 86 -4.98 18.78 27.98
#